data_AF-A0A0B5FHS2-F1
#
_entry.id   AF-A0A0B5FHS2-F1
#
_cell.length_a   1.000
_cell.length_b   1.000
_cell.length_c   1.000
_cell.angle_alpha   90.00
_cell.angle_beta   90.00
_cell.angle_gamma   90.00
#
_symmetry.space_group_name_H-M   'P 1'
#
loop_
_entity.id
_entity.type
_entity.pdbx_description
1 polymer ?
#
loop_
_entity_poly.entity_id
_entity_poly.type
_entity_poly.pdbx_seq_one_letter_code
_entity_poly.pdbx_strand_id
1 'polypeptide(L)'
;MDHVALPPIPAKRYFTIGEVSELCGVKPHVLRYWEQEFTQLRPVKRRGNRRYYQHHEVLLIRRIRELLYEQGFTINGARNRLEADTPRGVRSAGGTAAEGVMPPAAEAGAALDVGDLRRRLESLLDLLKS
;
A
#
# COMPACT_ATOMS: atom_id res chain seq x y z
N MET A 1 8.38 -1.34 -15.95
CA MET A 1 7.79 -1.51 -14.62
C MET A 1 6.74 -0.44 -14.47
N ASP A 2 5.48 -0.84 -14.46
CA ASP A 2 4.39 0.11 -14.45
C ASP A 2 4.35 0.79 -13.08
N HIS A 3 5.02 1.94 -12.98
CA HIS A 3 4.52 3.02 -12.12
C HIS A 3 3.11 3.30 -12.60
N VAL A 4 2.15 2.54 -12.08
CA VAL A 4 0.74 2.85 -12.25
C VAL A 4 0.58 4.17 -11.51
N ALA A 5 0.62 5.26 -12.27
CA ALA A 5 0.21 6.57 -11.81
C ALA A 5 -1.22 6.39 -11.32
N LEU A 6 -1.37 6.23 -10.00
CA LEU A 6 -2.65 5.90 -9.42
C LEU A 6 -3.58 7.09 -9.70
N PRO A 7 -4.78 6.84 -10.25
CA PRO A 7 -5.70 7.92 -10.56
C PRO A 7 -6.00 8.75 -9.30
N PRO A 8 -6.26 10.06 -9.45
CA PRO A 8 -6.63 10.89 -8.32
C PRO A 8 -7.86 10.30 -7.61
N ILE A 9 -7.83 10.26 -6.28
CA ILE A 9 -8.94 9.68 -5.51
C ILE A 9 -10.14 10.64 -5.62
N PRO A 10 -11.30 10.19 -6.14
CA PRO A 10 -12.49 11.02 -6.21
C PRO A 10 -12.93 11.53 -4.83
N ALA A 11 -13.64 12.66 -4.79
CA ALA A 11 -14.26 13.20 -3.56
C ALA A 11 -15.51 12.41 -3.11
N LYS A 12 -15.49 11.08 -3.26
CA LYS A 12 -16.57 10.17 -2.87
C LYS A 12 -16.38 9.74 -1.41
N ARG A 13 -17.49 9.62 -0.67
CA ARG A 13 -17.46 9.23 0.76
C ARG A 13 -17.17 7.75 0.98
N TYR A 14 -17.64 6.89 0.08
CA TYR A 14 -17.51 5.44 0.20
C TYR A 14 -17.10 4.81 -1.13
N PHE A 15 -16.13 3.90 -1.07
CA PHE A 15 -15.58 3.16 -2.20
C PHE A 15 -15.86 1.68 -2.00
N THR A 16 -16.24 0.97 -3.06
CA THR A 16 -16.34 -0.48 -3.06
C THR A 16 -14.97 -1.12 -3.22
N ILE A 17 -14.82 -2.39 -2.85
CA ILE A 17 -13.55 -3.12 -3.03
C ILE A 17 -13.04 -3.13 -4.48
N GLY A 18 -13.93 -3.12 -5.47
CA GLY A 18 -13.56 -3.02 -6.88
C GLY A 18 -12.96 -1.64 -7.20
N GLU A 19 -13.65 -0.58 -6.79
CA GLU A 19 -13.14 0.80 -6.95
C GLU A 19 -11.80 0.99 -6.25
N VAL A 20 -11.63 0.48 -5.02
CA VAL A 20 -10.35 0.58 -4.30
C VAL A 20 -9.25 -0.23 -4.98
N SER A 21 -9.60 -1.39 -5.55
CA SER A 21 -8.66 -2.21 -6.30
C SER A 21 -8.09 -1.45 -7.49
N GLU A 22 -8.94 -0.76 -8.25
CA GLU A 22 -8.54 0.10 -9.37
C GLU A 22 -7.74 1.33 -8.91
N LEU A 23 -8.19 2.01 -7.84
CA LEU A 23 -7.55 3.21 -7.31
C LEU A 23 -6.16 2.97 -6.69
N CYS A 24 -5.88 1.76 -6.23
CA CYS A 24 -4.63 1.39 -5.58
C CYS A 24 -3.77 0.43 -6.41
N GLY A 25 -4.29 -0.11 -7.51
CA GLY A 25 -3.61 -1.11 -8.32
C GLY A 25 -3.35 -2.43 -7.57
N VAL A 26 -4.23 -2.79 -6.62
CA VAL A 26 -4.08 -3.98 -5.76
C VAL A 26 -5.26 -4.89 -5.99
N LYS A 27 -5.03 -6.21 -6.19
CA LYS A 27 -6.12 -7.16 -6.46
C LYS A 27 -7.10 -7.26 -5.28
N PRO A 28 -8.42 -7.50 -5.50
CA PRO A 28 -9.41 -7.52 -4.43
C PRO A 28 -9.15 -8.56 -3.33
N HIS A 29 -8.55 -9.70 -3.65
CA HIS A 29 -8.21 -10.72 -2.63
C HIS A 29 -7.09 -10.25 -1.70
N VAL A 30 -6.12 -9.48 -2.21
CA VAL A 30 -5.05 -8.90 -1.38
C VAL A 30 -5.62 -7.86 -0.43
N LEU A 31 -6.58 -7.04 -0.90
CA LEU A 31 -7.29 -6.10 -0.03
C LEU A 31 -8.04 -6.82 1.11
N ARG A 32 -8.70 -7.95 0.81
CA ARG A 32 -9.36 -8.77 1.86
C ARG A 32 -8.38 -9.33 2.87
N TYR A 33 -7.19 -9.73 2.41
CA TYR A 33 -6.14 -10.19 3.30
C TYR A 33 -5.59 -9.04 4.17
N TRP A 34 -5.35 -7.87 3.57
CA TRP A 34 -4.91 -6.68 4.32
C TRP A 34 -5.93 -6.24 5.36
N GLU A 35 -7.24 -6.38 5.13
CA GLU A 35 -8.25 -6.13 6.17
C GLU A 35 -8.10 -7.03 7.40
N GLN A 36 -7.56 -8.23 7.25
CA GLN A 36 -7.30 -9.14 8.37
C GLN A 36 -6.01 -8.77 9.09
N GLU A 37 -5.00 -8.33 8.35
CA GLU A 37 -3.68 -8.01 8.89
C GLU A 37 -3.59 -6.61 9.50
N PHE A 38 -4.31 -5.62 8.96
CA PHE A 38 -4.24 -4.23 9.39
C PHE A 38 -5.54 -3.84 10.11
N THR A 39 -5.50 -3.81 11.44
CA THR A 39 -6.66 -3.48 12.30
C THR A 39 -7.22 -2.06 12.11
N GLN A 40 -6.42 -1.19 11.45
CA GLN A 40 -6.80 0.17 11.06
C GLN A 40 -7.73 0.20 9.84
N LEU A 41 -7.75 -0.86 9.01
CA LEU A 41 -8.70 -1.03 7.93
C LEU A 41 -9.99 -1.64 8.50
N ARG A 42 -11.03 -0.82 8.65
CA ARG A 42 -12.31 -1.23 9.23
C ARG A 42 -13.42 -0.93 8.23
N PRO A 43 -13.48 -1.68 7.12
CA PRO A 43 -14.48 -1.45 6.09
C PRO A 43 -15.87 -1.64 6.68
N VAL A 44 -16.76 -0.70 6.36
CA VAL A 44 -18.15 -0.77 6.82
C VAL A 44 -18.86 -1.89 6.08
N LYS A 45 -19.26 -2.93 6.81
CA LYS A 45 -20.09 -4.03 6.28
C LYS A 45 -21.54 -3.57 6.20
N ARG A 46 -22.14 -3.61 5.00
CA ARG A 46 -23.58 -3.34 4.79
C ARG A 46 -24.32 -4.59 4.31
N ARG A 47 -25.64 -4.47 4.13
CA ARG A 47 -26.51 -5.52 3.58
C ARG A 47 -25.88 -6.16 2.34
N GLY A 48 -25.89 -7.50 2.28
CA GLY A 48 -25.28 -8.27 1.20
C GLY A 48 -23.77 -8.49 1.32
N ASN A 49 -23.18 -8.35 2.51
CA ASN A 49 -21.75 -8.59 2.78
C ASN A 49 -20.79 -7.76 1.89
N ARG A 50 -21.26 -6.60 1.41
CA ARG A 50 -20.46 -5.67 0.62
C ARG A 50 -19.61 -4.82 1.56
N ARG A 51 -18.33 -4.68 1.21
CA ARG A 51 -17.33 -3.91 1.95
C ARG A 51 -17.20 -2.53 1.33
N TYR A 52 -17.34 -1.51 2.18
CA TYR A 52 -17.18 -0.12 1.80
C TYR A 52 -16.01 0.49 2.55
N TYR A 53 -15.10 1.11 1.81
CA TYR A 53 -13.95 1.83 2.33
C TYR A 53 -14.23 3.32 2.29
N GLN A 54 -13.71 4.05 3.27
CA GLN A 54 -13.71 5.49 3.29
C GLN A 54 -12.45 6.04 2.62
N HIS A 55 -12.46 7.35 2.35
CA HIS A 55 -11.31 8.03 1.75
C HIS A 55 -10.01 7.80 2.54
N HIS A 56 -10.05 7.88 3.88
CA HIS A 56 -8.87 7.65 4.73
C HIS A 56 -8.36 6.20 4.65
N GLU A 57 -9.25 5.21 4.47
CA GLU A 57 -8.85 3.81 4.30
C GLU A 57 -8.17 3.60 2.95
N VAL A 58 -8.61 4.30 1.90
CA VAL A 58 -7.92 4.28 0.59
C VAL A 58 -6.52 4.86 0.70
N LEU A 59 -6.34 5.96 1.47
CA LEU A 59 -5.01 6.53 1.73
C LEU A 59 -4.12 5.56 2.53
N LEU A 60 -4.67 4.88 3.54
CA LEU A 60 -3.94 3.85 4.29
C LEU A 60 -3.52 2.69 3.39
N ILE A 61 -4.39 2.24 2.49
CA ILE A 61 -4.08 1.15 1.54
C ILE A 61 -2.93 1.57 0.60
N ARG A 62 -2.91 2.82 0.13
CA ARG A 62 -1.77 3.35 -0.65
C ARG A 62 -0.49 3.34 0.17
N ARG A 63 -0.55 3.76 1.43
CA ARG A 63 0.60 3.73 2.34
C ARG A 63 1.10 2.31 2.61
N ILE A 64 0.20 1.35 2.84
CA ILE A 64 0.56 -0.07 3.00
C ILE A 64 1.25 -0.57 1.73
N ARG A 65 0.73 -0.22 0.55
CA ARG A 65 1.37 -0.57 -0.73
C ARG A 65 2.78 -0.01 -0.83
N GLU A 66 3.00 1.26 -0.51
CA GLU A 66 4.34 1.88 -0.47
C GLU A 66 5.27 1.12 0.48
N LEU A 67 4.81 0.82 1.70
CA LEU A 67 5.63 0.12 2.70
C LEU A 67 6.05 -1.28 2.24
N LEU A 68 5.12 -2.03 1.64
CA LEU A 68 5.39 -3.41 1.23
C LEU A 68 6.18 -3.49 -0.08
N TYR A 69 5.79 -2.72 -1.09
CA TYR A 69 6.35 -2.86 -2.44
C TYR A 69 7.52 -1.92 -2.72
N GLU A 70 7.52 -0.71 -2.14
CA GLU A 70 8.59 0.27 -2.40
C GLU A 70 9.69 0.19 -1.32
N GLN A 71 9.30 0.00 -0.06
CA GLN A 71 10.23 -0.03 1.07
C GLN A 71 10.60 -1.46 1.49
N GLY A 72 9.96 -2.49 0.94
CA GLY A 72 10.27 -3.89 1.21
C GLY A 72 9.98 -4.34 2.64
N PHE A 73 9.09 -3.67 3.37
CA PHE A 73 8.68 -4.12 4.69
C PHE A 73 7.89 -5.43 4.59
N THR A 74 8.00 -6.26 5.62
CA THR A 74 7.07 -7.36 5.84
C THR A 74 5.73 -6.82 6.34
N ILE A 75 4.66 -7.62 6.29
CA ILE A 75 3.34 -7.23 6.81
C ILE A 75 3.43 -6.73 8.26
N ASN A 76 4.18 -7.44 9.11
CA ASN A 76 4.40 -7.03 10.51
C ASN A 76 5.23 -5.73 10.61
N GLY A 77 6.26 -5.58 9.77
CA GLY A 77 7.06 -4.35 9.72
C GLY A 77 6.24 -3.13 9.30
N ALA A 78 5.39 -3.28 8.28
CA ALA A 78 4.48 -2.26 7.82
C ALA A 78 3.43 -1.92 8.90
N ARG A 79 2.88 -2.93 9.60
CA ARG A 79 1.95 -2.72 10.73
C ARG A 79 2.58 -1.87 11.82
N ASN A 80 3.78 -2.25 12.28
CA ASN A 80 4.50 -1.51 13.31
C ASN A 80 4.80 -0.07 12.88
N ARG A 81 5.14 0.14 11.59
CA ARG A 81 5.41 1.48 11.06
C ARG A 81 4.15 2.34 11.04
N LEU A 82 3.02 1.79 10.62
CA LEU A 82 1.73 2.50 10.60
C LEU A 82 1.25 2.85 12.00
N GLU A 83 1.50 2.00 12.99
CA GLU A 83 1.19 2.28 14.40
C GLU A 83 2.12 3.36 14.98
N ALA A 84 3.39 3.39 14.58
CA ALA A 84 4.35 4.41 15.00
C ALA A 84 4.08 5.78 14.37
N ASP A 85 3.67 5.81 13.10
CA ASP A 85 3.31 7.04 12.36
C ASP A 85 1.94 7.60 12.82
N THR A 86 1.12 6.81 13.53
CA THR A 86 -0.12 7.30 14.14
C THR A 86 0.23 8.14 15.38
N PRO A 87 -0.08 9.45 15.41
CA PRO A 87 0.21 10.28 16.58
C PRO A 87 -0.46 9.66 17.81
N ARG A 88 0.37 9.38 18.82
CA ARG A 88 0.09 8.69 20.07
C ARG A 88 -1.22 9.15 20.72
N GLY A 89 -2.34 8.58 20.31
CA GLY A 89 -3.68 8.96 20.76
C GLY A 89 -4.63 7.81 21.05
N VAL A 90 -4.37 6.59 20.58
CA VAL A 90 -5.22 5.42 20.88
C VAL A 90 -4.36 4.17 21.04
N ARG A 91 -3.90 3.90 22.27
CA ARG A 91 -3.36 2.60 22.64
C ARG A 91 -4.53 1.68 22.96
N SER A 92 -4.67 0.56 22.26
CA SER A 92 -5.21 -0.66 22.84
C SER A 92 -4.49 -1.87 22.29
N ALA A 93 -4.07 -2.69 23.25
CA ALA A 93 -3.11 -3.76 23.20
C ALA A 93 -3.61 -5.02 22.48
N GLY A 94 -2.67 -5.89 22.10
CA GLY A 94 -2.94 -7.30 21.84
C GLY A 94 -2.02 -7.90 20.78
N GLY A 95 -0.87 -8.42 21.20
CA GLY A 95 0.01 -9.22 20.34
C GLY A 95 -0.38 -10.70 20.31
N THR A 96 0.19 -11.44 19.35
CA THR A 96 0.86 -12.75 19.54
C THR A 96 1.56 -13.13 18.23
N ALA A 97 2.76 -13.69 18.37
CA ALA A 97 3.57 -14.25 17.31
C ALA A 97 3.01 -15.60 16.83
N ALA A 98 3.01 -15.85 15.52
CA ALA A 98 3.11 -17.19 14.94
C ALA A 98 3.34 -17.11 13.42
N GLU A 99 4.25 -17.94 12.94
CA GLU A 99 4.64 -18.16 11.55
C GLU A 99 3.46 -18.49 10.62
N GLY A 100 3.52 -18.03 9.36
CA GLY A 100 2.47 -18.30 8.38
C GLY A 100 2.87 -17.92 6.95
N VAL A 101 3.53 -18.87 6.28
CA VAL A 101 3.57 -19.16 4.83
C VAL A 101 3.10 -18.03 3.87
N MET A 102 4.07 -17.46 3.15
CA MET A 102 3.87 -16.61 1.97
C MET A 102 3.18 -17.37 0.83
N PRO A 103 2.20 -16.78 0.11
CA PRO A 103 1.96 -17.15 -1.29
C PRO A 103 3.17 -16.76 -2.15
N PRO A 104 3.50 -17.51 -3.21
CA PRO A 104 4.78 -17.38 -3.89
C PRO A 104 4.91 -16.02 -4.55
N ALA A 105 6.04 -15.37 -4.25
CA ALA A 105 6.59 -14.28 -5.03
C ALA A 105 6.85 -14.76 -6.47
N ALA A 106 5.97 -14.35 -7.37
CA ALA A 106 6.27 -14.16 -8.78
C ALA A 106 5.76 -12.74 -9.09
N GLU A 107 6.58 -11.74 -9.42
CA GLU A 107 7.78 -11.78 -10.25
C GLU A 107 8.84 -10.81 -9.74
N ALA A 108 10.10 -11.22 -9.92
CA ALA A 108 11.28 -10.42 -9.66
C ALA A 108 11.36 -9.21 -10.61
N GLY A 109 11.48 -8.02 -10.04
CA GLY A 109 11.82 -6.80 -10.76
C GLY A 109 12.95 -6.09 -10.03
N ALA A 110 14.14 -6.09 -10.64
CA ALA A 110 15.32 -5.41 -10.14
C ALA A 110 15.02 -3.94 -9.78
N ALA A 111 15.27 -3.59 -8.51
CA ALA A 111 15.14 -2.26 -7.98
C ALA A 111 16.03 -1.28 -8.77
N LEU A 112 15.42 -0.29 -9.42
CA LEU A 112 16.13 0.88 -9.96
C LEU A 112 15.46 2.12 -9.39
N ASP A 113 16.19 2.84 -8.52
CA ASP A 113 15.77 4.15 -8.02
C ASP A 113 15.67 5.14 -9.19
N VAL A 114 14.45 5.59 -9.47
CA VAL A 114 14.16 6.55 -10.54
C VAL A 114 14.81 7.90 -10.24
N GLY A 115 15.00 8.26 -8.97
CA GLY A 115 15.71 9.46 -8.56
C GLY A 115 17.19 9.42 -8.95
N ASP A 116 17.86 8.31 -8.66
CA ASP A 116 19.24 8.06 -9.09
C ASP A 116 19.36 7.96 -10.61
N LEU A 117 18.41 7.31 -11.29
CA LEU A 117 18.43 7.19 -12.75
C LEU A 117 18.27 8.56 -13.42
N ARG A 118 17.42 9.44 -12.88
CA ARG A 118 17.24 10.81 -13.36
C ARG A 118 18.50 11.63 -13.17
N ARG A 119 19.11 11.57 -11.97
CA ARG A 119 20.41 12.24 -11.70
C ARG A 119 21.51 11.74 -12.64
N ARG A 120 21.55 10.43 -12.93
CA ARG A 120 22.52 9.84 -13.86
C ARG A 120 22.29 10.28 -15.30
N LEU A 121 21.05 10.30 -15.76
CA LEU A 121 20.71 10.74 -17.11
C LEU A 121 20.99 12.23 -17.32
N GLU A 122 20.67 13.07 -16.32
CA GLU A 122 21.03 14.49 -16.33
C GLU A 122 22.55 14.66 -16.43
N SER A 123 23.33 13.88 -15.66
CA SER A 123 24.80 13.95 -15.71
C SER A 123 25.41 13.53 -17.06
N LEU A 124 24.80 12.57 -17.76
CA LEU A 124 25.27 12.12 -19.07
C LEU A 124 24.85 13.08 -20.20
N LEU A 125 23.67 13.68 -20.09
CA LEU A 125 23.19 14.69 -21.04
C LEU A 125 24.03 15.96 -20.99
N ASP A 126 24.49 16.37 -19.81
CA ASP A 126 25.41 17.51 -19.67
C ASP A 126 26.78 17.21 -20.29
N LEU A 127 27.26 15.97 -20.19
CA LEU A 127 28.58 15.56 -20.68
C LEU A 127 28.65 15.44 -22.22
N LEU A 128 27.51 15.22 -22.88
CA LEU A 128 27.41 15.17 -24.35
C LEU A 128 27.06 16.53 -24.98
N LYS A 129 26.69 17.53 -24.18
CA LYS A 129 26.39 18.90 -24.63
C LYS A 129 27.56 19.86 -24.45
N SER A 130 28.71 19.38 -23.97
CA SER A 130 29.97 20.12 -23.86
C SER A 130 31.00 19.62 -24.87
#